data_AF-A0A419FCZ9-F1
#
_entry.id   AF-A0A419FCZ9-F1
#
_cell.length_a   1.000
_cell.length_b   1.000
_cell.length_c   1.000
_cell.angle_alpha   90.00
_cell.angle_beta   90.00
_cell.angle_gamma   90.00
#
_symmetry.space_group_name_H-M   'P 1'
#
loop_
_entity.id
_entity.type
_entity.pdbx_description
1 polymer ?
#
loop_
_entity_poly.entity_id
_entity_poly.type
_entity_poly.pdbx_seq_one_letter_code
_entity_poly.pdbx_strand_id
1 'polypeptide(L)'
;MVALFCGGVIGLEREWAGKSAGLRTMILICIGSTLYMSLSMLAAMAARQPFDVTRVAAQVASGIGFLGAGTIIVARGQVHGLTTAATIWVVAAIGLLVGAGYPIFGMLATGIVLGILLLIGLFEKKLLKQWLGKREGYLDRHRGETSEERDIT
;
A
#
# COMPACT_ATOMS: atom_id res chain seq x y z
N MET A 1 -11.00 12.11 -12.61
CA MET A 1 -11.41 10.72 -12.91
C MET A 1 -10.24 9.74 -12.82
N VAL A 2 -9.09 10.01 -13.47
CA VAL A 2 -7.89 9.16 -13.39
C VAL A 2 -7.43 8.88 -11.95
N ALA A 3 -7.39 9.90 -11.09
CA ALA A 3 -7.01 9.72 -9.68
C ALA A 3 -7.91 8.73 -8.91
N LEU A 4 -9.22 8.76 -9.17
CA LEU A 4 -10.18 7.82 -8.57
C LEU A 4 -9.89 6.40 -9.03
N PHE A 5 -9.62 6.21 -10.33
CA PHE A 5 -9.24 4.93 -10.89
C PHE A 5 -7.93 4.41 -10.27
N CYS A 6 -6.86 5.21 -10.29
CA CYS A 6 -5.55 4.82 -9.75
C CYS A 6 -5.62 4.44 -8.26
N GLY A 7 -6.22 5.30 -7.43
CA GLY A 7 -6.42 5.02 -6.00
C GLY A 7 -7.36 3.83 -5.76
N GLY A 8 -8.36 3.67 -6.64
CA GLY A 8 -9.33 2.58 -6.57
C GLY A 8 -8.72 1.21 -6.84
N VAL A 9 -7.92 1.06 -7.89
CA VAL A 9 -7.33 -0.26 -8.22
C VAL A 9 -6.30 -0.69 -7.17
N ILE A 10 -5.45 0.23 -6.70
CA ILE A 10 -4.51 -0.06 -5.59
C ILE A 10 -5.29 -0.37 -4.31
N GLY A 11 -6.31 0.42 -4.01
CA GLY A 11 -7.15 0.24 -2.83
C GLY A 11 -7.91 -1.09 -2.82
N LEU A 12 -8.37 -1.55 -3.98
CA LEU A 12 -9.07 -2.83 -4.13
C LEU A 12 -8.14 -4.01 -3.82
N GLU A 13 -6.93 -3.99 -4.36
CA GLU A 13 -5.93 -5.03 -4.06
C GLU A 13 -5.54 -5.00 -2.57
N ARG A 14 -5.45 -3.81 -1.97
CA ARG A 14 -5.20 -3.66 -0.53
C ARG A 14 -6.31 -4.21 0.35
N GLU A 15 -7.56 -3.96 -0.01
CA GLU A 15 -8.74 -4.46 0.71
C GLU A 15 -8.87 -5.98 0.59
N TRP A 16 -8.66 -6.53 -0.61
CA TRP A 16 -8.61 -7.99 -0.82
C TRP A 16 -7.46 -8.67 -0.08
N ALA A 17 -6.33 -7.99 0.07
CA ALA A 17 -5.20 -8.49 0.86
C ALA A 17 -5.37 -8.30 2.39
N GLY A 18 -6.53 -7.81 2.84
CA GLY A 18 -6.84 -7.63 4.26
C GLY A 18 -5.93 -6.62 4.98
N LYS A 19 -5.36 -5.65 4.26
CA LYS A 19 -4.44 -4.66 4.84
C LYS A 19 -5.22 -3.50 5.45
N SER A 20 -4.62 -2.85 6.46
CA SER A 20 -5.27 -1.83 7.30
C SER A 20 -5.76 -0.59 6.55
N ALA A 21 -5.15 -0.23 5.42
CA ALA A 21 -5.61 0.85 4.56
C ALA A 21 -6.14 0.27 3.24
N GLY A 22 -7.46 0.22 3.12
CA GLY A 22 -8.19 -0.38 1.99
C GLY A 22 -8.68 0.63 0.95
N LEU A 23 -9.77 0.31 0.26
CA LEU A 23 -10.24 1.05 -0.91
C LEU A 23 -10.54 2.51 -0.62
N ARG A 24 -11.34 2.77 0.43
CA ARG A 24 -11.77 4.13 0.79
C ARG A 24 -10.58 5.04 1.06
N THR A 25 -9.60 4.55 1.81
CA THR A 25 -8.41 5.31 2.20
C THR A 25 -7.56 5.67 0.98
N MET A 26 -7.30 4.70 0.09
CA MET A 26 -6.45 4.93 -1.08
C MET A 26 -7.10 5.88 -2.10
N ILE A 27 -8.42 5.77 -2.29
CA ILE A 27 -9.17 6.70 -3.16
C ILE A 27 -9.09 8.13 -2.60
N LEU A 28 -9.36 8.32 -1.30
CA LEU A 28 -9.35 9.65 -0.69
C LEU A 28 -7.96 10.30 -0.73
N ILE A 29 -6.90 9.53 -0.47
CA ILE A 29 -5.52 10.03 -0.55
C ILE A 29 -5.16 10.45 -1.97
N CYS A 30 -5.49 9.62 -2.97
CA CYS A 30 -5.17 9.91 -4.37
C CYS A 30 -5.94 11.14 -4.88
N ILE A 31 -7.25 11.22 -4.58
CA ILE A 31 -8.09 12.35 -4.98
C ILE A 31 -7.65 13.62 -4.25
N GLY A 32 -7.46 13.57 -2.92
CA GLY A 32 -7.04 14.73 -2.14
C GLY A 32 -5.72 15.32 -2.64
N SER A 33 -4.72 14.46 -2.89
CA SER A 33 -3.43 14.89 -3.44
C SER A 33 -3.56 15.51 -4.83
N THR A 34 -4.42 14.95 -5.68
CA THR A 34 -4.75 15.52 -7.00
C THR A 34 -5.34 16.92 -6.86
N LEU A 35 -6.31 17.09 -5.96
CA LEU A 35 -6.97 18.38 -5.71
C LEU A 35 -5.97 19.43 -5.22
N TYR A 36 -5.10 19.09 -4.26
CA TYR A 36 -4.07 20.02 -3.78
C TYR A 36 -3.11 20.45 -4.88
N MET A 37 -2.64 19.51 -5.70
CA MET A 37 -1.75 19.86 -6.80
C MET A 37 -2.46 20.67 -7.90
N SER A 38 -3.67 20.30 -8.30
CA SER A 38 -4.43 21.06 -9.29
C SER A 38 -4.76 22.47 -8.79
N LEU A 39 -5.06 22.63 -7.50
CA LEU A 39 -5.22 23.95 -6.88
C LEU A 39 -3.93 24.76 -6.96
N SER A 40 -2.77 24.14 -6.71
CA SER A 40 -1.47 24.79 -6.83
C SER A 40 -1.18 25.26 -8.26
N MET A 41 -1.47 24.41 -9.26
CA MET A 41 -1.34 24.75 -10.67
C MET A 41 -2.26 25.91 -11.08
N LEU A 42 -3.52 25.90 -10.63
CA LEU A 42 -4.47 26.98 -10.88
C LEU A 42 -4.01 28.30 -10.24
N ALA A 43 -3.53 28.24 -9.00
CA ALA A 43 -2.99 29.42 -8.31
C ALA A 43 -1.77 29.99 -9.05
N ALA A 44 -0.90 29.14 -9.57
CA ALA A 44 0.25 29.54 -10.37
C ALA A 44 -0.16 30.26 -11.67
N MET A 45 -1.19 29.76 -12.36
CA MET A 45 -1.71 30.39 -13.59
C MET A 45 -2.32 31.77 -13.32
N ALA A 46 -2.93 31.98 -12.15
CA ALA A 46 -3.51 33.25 -11.75
C ALA A 46 -2.49 34.24 -11.16
N ALA A 47 -1.27 33.78 -10.83
CA ALA A 47 -0.27 34.59 -10.16
C ALA A 47 0.33 35.65 -11.10
N ARG A 48 0.41 36.90 -10.62
CA ARG A 48 1.09 38.02 -11.32
C ARG A 48 2.60 38.08 -11.04
N GLN A 49 3.10 37.16 -10.23
CA GLN A 49 4.48 37.05 -9.77
C GLN A 49 4.90 35.58 -9.83
N PRO A 50 6.21 35.27 -9.84
CA PRO A 50 6.70 33.89 -9.81
C PRO A 50 6.07 33.10 -8.66
N PHE A 51 5.41 31.98 -8.98
CA PHE A 51 4.74 31.12 -8.02
C PHE A 51 5.42 29.75 -7.98
N ASP A 52 5.77 29.29 -6.78
CA ASP A 52 6.39 27.99 -6.57
C ASP A 52 5.34 26.89 -6.33
N VAL A 53 5.03 26.15 -7.40
CA VAL A 53 4.09 25.01 -7.37
C VAL A 53 4.64 23.84 -6.55
N THR A 54 5.96 23.70 -6.47
CA THR A 54 6.60 22.55 -5.82
C THR A 54 6.41 22.56 -4.31
N ARG A 55 6.15 23.74 -3.72
CA ARG A 55 5.87 23.89 -2.29
C ARG A 55 4.65 23.09 -1.85
N VAL A 56 3.56 23.09 -2.61
CA VAL A 56 2.35 22.32 -2.25
C VAL A 56 2.63 20.82 -2.31
N ALA A 57 3.38 20.37 -3.32
CA ALA A 57 3.81 18.97 -3.42
C ALA A 57 4.62 18.52 -2.19
N ALA A 58 5.57 19.35 -1.75
CA ALA A 58 6.37 19.08 -0.57
C ALA A 58 5.53 18.99 0.71
N GLN A 59 4.53 19.87 0.86
CA GLN A 59 3.62 19.84 2.01
C GLN A 59 2.72 18.60 2.03
N VAL A 60 2.21 18.18 0.87
CA VAL A 60 1.44 16.93 0.76
C VAL A 60 2.33 15.72 1.08
N ALA A 61 3.55 15.66 0.55
CA ALA A 61 4.49 14.57 0.85
C ALA A 61 4.81 14.48 2.35
N SER A 62 5.04 15.63 3.01
CA SER A 62 5.27 15.69 4.45
C SER A 62 4.03 15.28 5.26
N GLY A 63 2.85 15.78 4.90
CA GLY A 63 1.60 15.48 5.60
C GLY A 63 1.20 14.00 5.51
N ILE A 64 1.38 13.39 4.34
CA ILE A 64 1.08 11.97 4.14
C ILE A 64 2.10 11.08 4.86
N GLY A 65 3.34 11.55 5.07
CA GLY A 65 4.32 10.87 5.92
C GLY A 65 3.79 10.60 7.34
N PHE A 66 3.04 11.55 7.91
CA PHE A 66 2.40 11.37 9.23
C PHE A 66 1.29 10.31 9.19
N LEU A 67 0.44 10.31 8.17
CA LEU A 67 -0.60 9.28 8.00
C LEU A 67 0.01 7.89 7.80
N GLY A 68 1.09 7.79 7.02
CA GLY A 68 1.84 6.57 6.82
C GLY A 68 2.43 6.04 8.13
N ALA A 69 3.10 6.90 8.90
CA ALA A 69 3.65 6.55 10.21
C ALA A 69 2.57 6.05 11.18
N GLY A 70 1.36 6.63 11.14
CA GLY A 70 0.21 6.19 11.95
C GLY A 70 -0.28 4.77 11.65
N THR A 71 0.12 4.18 10.52
CA THR A 71 -0.19 2.78 10.19
C THR A 71 0.87 1.78 10.65
N ILE A 72 2.03 2.25 11.12
CA ILE A 72 3.13 1.40 11.57
C ILE A 72 2.93 1.08 13.05
N ILE A 73 2.86 -0.21 13.38
CA ILE A 73 2.65 -0.70 14.74
C ILE A 73 3.80 -1.64 15.10
N VAL A 74 4.44 -1.38 16.24
CA VAL A 74 5.48 -2.26 16.81
C VAL A 74 4.87 -3.04 17.97
N ALA A 75 4.81 -4.36 17.83
CA ALA A 75 4.27 -5.25 18.86
C ALA A 75 5.15 -6.49 19.00
N ARG A 76 5.54 -6.82 20.24
CA ARG A 76 6.34 -8.03 20.57
C ARG A 76 7.60 -8.20 19.71
N GLY A 77 8.31 -7.10 19.44
CA GLY A 77 9.53 -7.09 18.64
C GLY A 77 9.32 -7.25 17.12
N GLN A 78 8.07 -7.21 16.64
CA GLN A 78 7.71 -7.30 15.23
C GLN A 78 7.07 -5.99 14.75
N VAL A 79 7.48 -5.52 13.56
CA VAL A 79 6.95 -4.29 12.94
C VAL A 79 5.89 -4.65 11.90
N HIS A 80 4.71 -4.05 12.03
CA HIS A 80 3.58 -4.25 11.13
C HIS A 80 3.25 -2.93 10.41
N GLY A 81 2.68 -3.03 9.21
CA GLY A 81 2.14 -1.86 8.49
C GLY A 81 3.15 -1.08 7.64
N LEU A 82 4.43 -1.49 7.58
CA LEU A 82 5.45 -0.84 6.73
C LEU A 82 5.02 -0.72 5.26
N THR A 83 4.55 -1.81 4.65
CA THR A 83 4.07 -1.79 3.26
C THR A 83 2.82 -0.93 3.08
N THR A 84 1.95 -0.89 4.09
CA THR A 84 0.76 -0.03 4.08
C THR A 84 1.16 1.44 4.08
N ALA A 85 2.10 1.82 4.97
CA ALA A 85 2.66 3.17 5.05
C ALA A 85 3.31 3.58 3.72
N ALA A 86 4.11 2.69 3.13
CA ALA A 86 4.75 2.93 1.83
C ALA A 86 3.71 3.09 0.70
N THR A 87 2.65 2.27 0.70
CA THR A 87 1.57 2.36 -0.30
C THR A 87 0.82 3.68 -0.19
N ILE A 88 0.49 4.12 1.03
CA ILE A 88 -0.13 5.42 1.30
C ILE A 88 0.73 6.55 0.70
N TRP A 89 2.04 6.51 0.95
CA TRP A 89 2.98 7.51 0.46
C TRP A 89 3.04 7.56 -1.07
N VAL A 90 3.16 6.41 -1.74
CA VAL A 90 3.21 6.36 -3.21
C VAL A 90 1.87 6.74 -3.85
N VAL A 91 0.73 6.36 -3.27
CA VAL A 91 -0.59 6.73 -3.79
C VAL A 91 -0.80 8.25 -3.76
N ALA A 92 -0.30 8.93 -2.71
CA ALA A 92 -0.30 10.39 -2.68
C ALA A 92 0.55 10.98 -3.81
N ALA A 93 1.75 10.45 -4.04
CA ALA A 93 2.61 10.88 -5.14
C ALA A 93 1.95 10.68 -6.52
N ILE A 94 1.24 9.55 -6.73
CA ILE A 94 0.46 9.31 -7.94
C ILE A 94 -0.63 10.39 -8.10
N GLY A 95 -1.34 10.72 -7.03
CA GLY A 95 -2.34 11.80 -7.04
C GLY A 95 -1.73 13.16 -7.40
N LEU A 96 -0.58 13.52 -6.82
CA LEU A 96 0.16 14.73 -7.18
C LEU A 96 0.52 14.74 -8.68
N LEU A 97 1.00 13.62 -9.22
CA LEU A 97 1.38 13.50 -10.62
C LEU A 97 0.17 13.72 -11.56
N VAL A 98 -0.96 13.10 -11.22
CA VAL A 98 -2.23 13.30 -11.96
C VAL A 98 -2.67 14.76 -11.85
N GLY A 99 -2.60 15.36 -10.65
CA GLY A 99 -3.01 16.74 -10.40
C GLY A 99 -2.13 17.79 -11.07
N ALA A 100 -0.86 17.46 -11.33
CA ALA A 100 0.10 18.28 -12.07
C ALA A 100 -0.11 18.23 -13.60
N GLY A 101 -1.07 17.44 -14.07
CA GLY A 101 -1.39 17.31 -15.51
C GLY A 101 -0.73 16.12 -16.21
N TYR A 102 -0.18 15.16 -15.45
CA TYR A 102 0.54 13.99 -15.99
C TYR A 102 -0.21 12.66 -15.71
N PRO A 103 -1.44 12.47 -16.21
CA PRO A 103 -2.25 11.29 -15.89
C PRO A 103 -1.67 9.98 -16.44
N ILE A 104 -0.99 10.01 -17.58
CA ILE A 104 -0.36 8.83 -18.19
C ILE A 104 0.72 8.26 -17.26
N PHE A 105 1.60 9.14 -16.74
CA PHE A 105 2.62 8.73 -15.77
C PHE A 105 1.98 8.23 -14.47
N GLY A 106 0.85 8.82 -14.05
CA GLY A 106 0.09 8.33 -12.90
C GLY A 106 -0.43 6.90 -13.10
N MET A 107 -0.92 6.57 -14.29
CA MET A 107 -1.37 5.21 -14.62
C MET A 107 -0.19 4.23 -14.69
N LEU A 108 0.94 4.61 -15.28
CA LEU A 108 2.15 3.79 -15.31
C LEU A 108 2.67 3.49 -13.90
N ALA A 109 2.76 4.52 -13.05
CA ALA A 109 3.17 4.36 -11.66
C ALA A 109 2.20 3.44 -10.88
N THR A 110 0.89 3.57 -11.13
CA THR A 110 -0.13 2.67 -10.55
C THR A 110 0.11 1.22 -10.97
N GLY A 111 0.41 0.97 -12.25
CA GLY A 111 0.72 -0.37 -12.76
C GLY A 111 1.97 -0.97 -12.11
N ILE A 112 3.02 -0.18 -11.93
CA ILE A 112 4.26 -0.61 -11.24
C ILE A 112 3.96 -0.98 -9.79
N VAL A 113 3.23 -0.13 -9.07
CA VAL A 113 2.84 -0.37 -7.68
C VAL A 113 2.05 -1.67 -7.57
N LEU A 114 1.03 -1.86 -8.41
CA LEU A 114 0.26 -3.11 -8.43
C LEU A 114 1.13 -4.33 -8.74
N GLY A 115 2.05 -4.22 -9.70
CA GLY A 115 3.00 -5.28 -10.02
C GLY A 115 3.81 -5.71 -8.81
N ILE A 116 4.37 -4.75 -8.07
CA ILE A 116 5.14 -5.00 -6.85
C ILE A 116 4.27 -5.69 -5.79
N LEU A 117 3.07 -5.17 -5.54
CA LEU A 117 2.17 -5.66 -4.51
C LEU A 117 1.67 -7.08 -4.80
N LEU A 118 1.32 -7.37 -6.06
CA LEU A 118 0.88 -8.70 -6.49
C LEU A 118 2.02 -9.71 -6.46
N LEU A 119 3.21 -9.36 -6.95
CA LEU A 119 4.37 -10.27 -6.95
C LEU A 119 4.75 -10.69 -5.53
N ILE A 120 4.81 -9.73 -4.60
CA ILE A 120 5.11 -10.00 -3.19
C ILE A 120 3.99 -10.83 -2.56
N GLY A 121 2.71 -10.49 -2.79
CA GLY A 121 1.58 -11.23 -2.26
C GLY A 121 1.51 -12.69 -2.74
N LEU A 122 1.89 -12.95 -3.99
CA LEU A 122 2.02 -14.31 -4.50
C LEU A 122 3.17 -15.07 -3.84
N PHE A 123 4.30 -14.40 -3.61
CA PHE A 123 5.46 -14.99 -2.94
C PHE A 123 5.14 -15.37 -1.50
N GLU A 124 4.47 -14.49 -0.74
CA GLU A 124 4.00 -14.78 0.61
C GLU A 124 3.11 -16.02 0.65
N LYS A 125 2.09 -16.10 -0.22
CA LYS A 125 1.18 -17.26 -0.26
C LYS A 125 1.91 -18.56 -0.58
N LYS A 126 2.87 -18.54 -1.51
CA LYS A 126 3.62 -19.72 -1.92
C LYS A 126 4.56 -20.20 -0.81
N LEU A 127 5.25 -19.28 -0.16
CA LEU A 127 6.11 -19.57 1.00
C LEU A 127 5.29 -20.09 2.19
N LEU A 128 4.16 -19.46 2.49
CA LEU A 128 3.28 -19.88 3.58
C LEU A 128 2.73 -21.30 3.35
N LYS A 129 2.33 -21.62 2.12
CA LYS A 129 1.86 -22.96 1.75
C LYS A 129 2.96 -24.02 1.92
N GLN A 130 4.20 -23.70 1.52
CA GLN A 130 5.35 -24.58 1.73
C GLN A 130 5.66 -24.79 3.22
N TRP A 131 5.56 -23.73 4.03
CA TRP A 131 5.84 -23.80 5.46
C TRP A 131 4.76 -24.57 6.23
N LEU A 132 3.48 -24.33 5.91
CA LEU A 132 2.34 -25.06 6.48
C LEU A 132 2.38 -26.55 6.14
N GLY A 133 2.65 -26.90 4.87
CA GLY A 133 2.79 -28.31 4.48
C GLY A 133 3.93 -29.03 5.22
N LYS A 134 5.01 -28.30 5.56
CA LYS A 134 6.11 -28.84 6.38
C LYS A 134 5.73 -29.02 7.85
N ARG A 135 4.85 -28.15 8.37
CA ARG A 135 4.37 -28.18 9.77
C ARG A 135 3.34 -29.28 10.01
N GLU A 136 2.42 -29.46 9.07
CA GLU A 136 1.40 -30.51 9.12
C GLU A 136 2.06 -31.90 9.07
N GLY A 137 3.05 -32.08 8.20
CA GLY A 137 3.88 -33.29 8.18
C GLY A 137 4.76 -33.52 9.42
N TYR A 138 5.02 -32.49 10.24
CA TYR A 138 5.71 -32.65 11.54
C TYR A 138 4.73 -33.10 12.63
N LEU A 139 3.53 -32.53 12.65
CA LEU A 139 2.49 -32.85 13.63
C LEU A 139 1.94 -34.28 13.44
N ASP A 140 1.75 -34.72 12.19
CA ASP A 140 1.29 -36.09 11.92
C ASP A 140 2.31 -37.15 12.33
N ARG A 141 3.61 -36.84 12.23
CA ARG A 141 4.69 -37.77 12.59
C ARG A 141 4.75 -38.02 14.10
N HIS A 142 4.64 -36.97 14.92
CA HIS A 142 4.61 -37.11 16.39
C HIS A 142 3.28 -37.64 16.93
N ARG A 143 2.17 -37.48 16.20
CA ARG A 143 0.88 -38.09 16.53
C ARG A 143 0.87 -39.61 16.30
N GLY A 144 1.65 -40.10 15.33
CA GLY A 144 1.90 -41.53 15.11
C GLY A 144 2.70 -42.14 16.25
N GLU A 145 3.83 -41.52 16.61
CA GLU A 145 4.72 -42.00 17.69
C GLU A 145 4.02 -42.09 19.06
N THR A 146 3.21 -41.09 19.42
CA THR A 146 2.45 -41.10 20.69
C THR A 146 1.27 -42.10 20.71
N SER A 147 0.81 -42.57 19.55
CA SER A 147 -0.25 -43.58 19.47
C SER A 147 0.33 -44.99 19.53
N GLU A 148 1.47 -45.24 18.88
CA GLU A 148 2.21 -46.49 19.05
C GLU A 148 2.66 -46.68 20.50
N GLU A 149 3.22 -45.65 21.15
CA GLU A 149 3.70 -45.73 22.54
C GLU A 149 2.59 -46.04 23.57
N ARG A 150 1.31 -45.77 23.23
CA ARG A 150 0.13 -46.12 24.04
C ARG A 150 -0.39 -47.55 23.82
N ASP A 151 -0.08 -48.17 22.69
CA ASP A 151 -0.48 -49.56 22.40
C ASP A 151 0.50 -50.59 23.00
N ILE A 152 1.68 -50.14 23.47
CA ILE A 152 2.73 -50.99 24.07
C ILE A 152 2.71 -51.01 25.61
N THR A 153 1.86 -50.19 26.26
CA THR A 153 1.70 -50.09 27.72
C THR A 153 0.32 -50.53 28.16
#